data_AF-A0A1R0X9N7-F1
#
_entry.id   AF-A0A1R0X9N7-F1
#
_cell.length_a   1.000
_cell.length_b   1.000
_cell.length_c   1.000
_cell.angle_alpha   90.00
_cell.angle_beta   90.00
_cell.angle_gamma   90.00
#
_symmetry.space_group_name_H-M   'P 1'
#
loop_
_entity.id
_entity.type
_entity.pdbx_description
1 polymer ?
#
loop_
_entity_poly.entity_id
_entity_poly.type
_entity_poly.pdbx_seq_one_letter_code
_entity_poly.pdbx_strand_id
1 'polypeptide(L)' 'MGKRVIVKISELTKKHKISLRELSRISDVRHAALSELANGKRENINFSHISKIAEALNIEDIREIIDLVDDKD' A
#
# COMPACT_ATOMS: atom_id res chain seq x y z
N MET A 1 -18.23 0.87 16.55
CA MET A 1 -16.76 0.75 16.76
C MET A 1 -16.29 -0.53 16.09
N GLY A 2 -16.00 -0.44 14.79
CA GLY A 2 -15.36 -1.52 14.05
C GLY A 2 -13.84 -1.38 14.09
N LYS A 3 -13.13 -2.34 13.49
CA LYS A 3 -11.73 -2.19 13.10
C LYS A 3 -11.67 -2.32 11.59
N ARG A 4 -10.81 -1.55 10.94
CA ARG A 4 -10.55 -1.67 9.50
C ARG A 4 -9.07 -1.67 9.20
N VAL A 5 -8.68 -2.37 8.14
CA VAL A 5 -7.32 -2.37 7.63
C VAL A 5 -7.20 -1.28 6.57
N ILE A 6 -6.19 -0.42 6.71
CA ILE A 6 -5.85 0.59 5.70
C ILE A 6 -4.56 0.24 5.00
N VAL A 7 -4.40 0.73 3.77
CA VAL A 7 -3.19 0.53 2.96
C VAL A 7 -2.52 1.88 2.72
N LYS A 8 -1.24 1.98 3.05
CA LYS A 8 -0.46 3.22 3.14
C LYS A 8 0.27 3.59 1.84
N ILE A 9 -0.30 3.31 0.66
CA ILE A 9 0.41 3.52 -0.64
C ILE A 9 0.90 4.96 -0.84
N SER A 10 0.04 5.94 -0.52
CA SER A 10 0.39 7.37 -0.63
C SER A 10 1.51 7.79 0.34
N GLU A 11 1.60 7.15 1.50
CA GLU A 11 2.67 7.41 2.47
C GLU A 11 3.97 6.74 2.05
N LEU A 12 3.92 5.50 1.56
CA LEU A 12 5.07 4.77 1.03
C LEU A 12 5.75 5.53 -0.11
N THR A 13 4.99 5.97 -1.12
CA THR A 13 5.54 6.72 -2.25
C THR A 13 6.21 8.02 -1.81
N LYS A 14 5.63 8.75 -0.85
CA LYS A 14 6.25 9.95 -0.25
C LYS A 14 7.53 9.63 0.54
N LYS A 15 7.49 8.60 1.40
CA LYS A 15 8.63 8.17 2.22
C LYS A 15 9.84 7.79 1.37
N HIS A 16 9.61 7.02 0.30
CA HIS A 16 10.66 6.55 -0.61
C HIS A 16 10.98 7.53 -1.74
N LYS A 17 10.29 8.69 -1.80
CA LYS A 17 10.48 9.73 -2.83
C LYS A 17 10.34 9.20 -4.27
N ILE A 18 9.40 8.30 -4.47
CA ILE A 18 9.10 7.70 -5.78
C ILE A 18 7.67 8.03 -6.22
N SER A 19 7.44 8.05 -7.53
CA SER A 19 6.09 8.16 -8.07
C SER A 19 5.32 6.85 -7.91
N LEU A 20 3.98 6.93 -7.99
CA LEU A 20 3.13 5.72 -8.04
C LEU A 20 3.40 4.87 -9.30
N ARG A 21 3.81 5.50 -10.40
CA ARG A 21 4.24 4.80 -11.62
C ARG A 21 5.54 4.04 -11.39
N GLU A 22 6.46 4.63 -10.66
CA GLU A 22 7.72 3.99 -10.29
C GLU A 22 7.49 2.82 -9.35
N LEU A 23 6.67 3.00 -8.30
CA LEU A 23 6.29 1.90 -7.40
C LEU A 23 5.69 0.73 -8.17
N SER A 24 4.80 1.00 -9.13
CA SER A 24 4.22 -0.03 -10.00
C SER A 24 5.28 -0.81 -10.77
N ARG A 25 6.28 -0.11 -11.31
CA ARG A 25 7.37 -0.71 -12.09
C ARG A 25 8.28 -1.59 -11.25
N ILE A 26 8.69 -1.11 -10.07
CA ILE A 26 9.66 -1.83 -9.22
C ILE A 26 9.04 -2.98 -8.43
N SER A 27 7.75 -2.86 -8.06
CA SER A 27 7.04 -3.91 -7.32
C SER A 27 6.33 -4.92 -8.21
N ASP A 28 6.25 -4.70 -9.53
CA ASP A 28 5.43 -5.53 -10.42
C ASP A 28 3.97 -5.67 -9.91
N VAL A 29 3.44 -4.57 -9.37
CA VAL A 29 2.03 -4.40 -9.02
C VAL A 29 1.41 -3.42 -10.00
N ARG A 30 0.23 -3.77 -10.54
CA ARG A 30 -0.45 -2.95 -11.56
C ARG A 30 -0.68 -1.51 -11.05
N HIS A 31 -0.31 -0.53 -11.88
CA HIS A 31 -0.48 0.88 -11.54
C HIS A 31 -1.93 1.25 -11.17
N ALA A 32 -2.92 0.69 -11.88
CA ALA A 32 -4.33 0.88 -11.56
C ALA A 32 -4.69 0.39 -10.15
N ALA A 33 -4.18 -0.77 -9.73
CA ALA A 33 -4.42 -1.31 -8.40
C ALA A 33 -3.81 -0.42 -7.31
N LEU A 34 -2.56 0.03 -7.50
CA LEU A 34 -1.91 0.96 -6.58
C LEU A 34 -2.64 2.31 -6.53
N SER A 35 -3.16 2.79 -7.65
CA SER A 35 -3.92 4.05 -7.73
C SER A 35 -5.25 3.96 -7.00
N GLU A 36 -5.99 2.85 -7.17
CA GLU A 36 -7.24 2.64 -6.44
C GLU A 36 -7.02 2.54 -4.94
N LEU A 37 -5.96 1.85 -4.49
CA LEU A 37 -5.57 1.75 -3.08
C LEU A 37 -5.15 3.13 -2.51
N ALA A 38 -4.31 3.87 -3.24
CA ALA A 38 -3.82 5.19 -2.80
C ALA A 38 -4.94 6.24 -2.64
N ASN A 39 -6.01 6.11 -3.42
CA ASN A 39 -7.16 7.01 -3.42
C ASN A 39 -8.36 6.47 -2.61
N GLY A 40 -8.22 5.34 -1.91
CA GLY A 40 -9.31 4.74 -1.13
C GLY A 40 -10.49 4.20 -1.97
N LYS A 41 -10.33 4.07 -3.30
CA LYS A 41 -11.34 3.44 -4.18
C LYS A 41 -11.36 1.92 -4.05
N ARG A 42 -10.29 1.35 -3.50
CA ARG A 42 -10.16 -0.06 -3.16
C ARG A 42 -9.57 -0.16 -1.76
N GLU A 43 -10.15 -1.03 -0.94
CA GLU A 43 -9.61 -1.37 0.38
C GLU A 43 -8.93 -2.75 0.39
N ASN A 44 -9.36 -3.66 -0.50
CA ASN A 44 -8.79 -5.00 -0.57
C ASN A 44 -7.39 -4.99 -1.18
N ILE A 45 -6.41 -5.48 -0.42
CA ILE A 45 -5.05 -5.79 -0.88
C ILE A 45 -4.76 -7.27 -0.62
N ASN A 46 -4.17 -7.96 -1.59
CA ASN A 46 -3.77 -9.36 -1.42
C ASN A 46 -2.34 -9.45 -0.84
N PHE A 47 -1.99 -10.61 -0.26
CA PHE A 47 -0.66 -10.82 0.33
C PHE A 47 0.48 -10.72 -0.71
N SER A 48 0.25 -11.14 -1.96
CA SER A 48 1.26 -11.03 -3.01
C SER A 48 1.66 -9.58 -3.30
N HIS A 49 0.72 -8.63 -3.30
CA HIS A 49 1.03 -7.21 -3.44
C HIS A 49 1.85 -6.71 -2.25
N ILE A 50 1.52 -7.13 -1.03
CA ILE A 50 2.26 -6.74 0.18
C ILE A 50 3.70 -7.24 0.08
N SER A 51 3.93 -8.52 -0.21
CA SER A 51 5.27 -9.08 -0.36
C SER A 51 6.07 -8.38 -1.47
N LYS A 52 5.46 -8.17 -2.64
CA LYS A 52 6.08 -7.47 -3.76
C LYS A 52 6.48 -6.03 -3.45
N ILE A 53 5.62 -5.29 -2.74
CA ILE A 53 5.92 -3.93 -2.29
C ILE A 53 7.05 -3.96 -1.25
N ALA A 54 7.02 -4.92 -0.32
CA ALA A 54 8.02 -5.05 0.71
C ALA A 54 9.41 -5.34 0.13
N GLU A 55 9.50 -6.31 -0.79
CA GLU A 55 10.73 -6.65 -1.51
C GLU A 55 11.26 -5.45 -2.31
N ALA A 56 10.39 -4.77 -3.07
CA ALA A 56 10.81 -3.65 -3.92
C ALA A 56 11.28 -2.41 -3.15
N LEU A 57 10.78 -2.21 -1.92
CA LEU A 57 11.12 -1.07 -1.08
C LEU A 57 12.07 -1.43 0.07
N ASN A 58 12.51 -2.68 0.16
CA ASN A 58 13.32 -3.21 1.27
C ASN A 58 12.68 -2.93 2.65
N ILE A 59 11.40 -3.26 2.78
CA ILE A 59 10.62 -3.11 4.01
C ILE A 59 10.62 -4.43 4.77
N GLU A 60 10.99 -4.38 6.05
CA GLU A 60 11.00 -5.55 6.94
C GLU A 60 9.73 -5.63 7.82
N ASP A 61 9.01 -4.52 7.99
CA ASP A 61 7.79 -4.45 8.80
C ASP A 61 6.55 -4.16 7.94
N ILE A 62 5.63 -5.12 7.89
CA ILE A 62 4.35 -5.02 7.17
C ILE A 62 3.51 -3.80 7.59
N ARG A 63 3.71 -3.27 8.80
CA ARG A 63 3.00 -2.08 9.32
C ARG A 63 3.35 -0.78 8.58
N GLU A 64 4.42 -0.80 7.79
CA GLU A 64 4.74 0.28 6.86
C GLU A 64 3.81 0.28 5.64
N ILE A 65 3.24 -0.87 5.28
CA ILE A 65 2.37 -1.06 4.12
C ILE A 65 0.90 -0.99 4.52
N ILE A 66 0.54 -1.59 5.64
CA ILE A 66 -0.84 -1.64 6.13
C ILE A 66 -0.93 -1.25 7.61
N ASP A 67 -2.12 -0.91 8.07
CA ASP A 67 -2.38 -0.64 9.49
C ASP A 67 -3.78 -1.04 9.89
N LEU A 68 -3.97 -1.30 11.19
CA LEU A 68 -5.27 -1.57 11.78
C LEU A 68 -5.76 -0.33 12.52
N VAL A 69 -6.80 0.31 12.01
CA VAL A 69 -7.38 1.52 12.61
C VAL A 69 -8.75 1.24 13.18
N ASP A 70 -9.16 2.08 14.14
CA ASP A 70 -10.55 2.12 14.57
C ASP A 70 -11.43 2.62 13.43
N ASP A 71 -12.49 1.87 13.16
CA ASP A 71 -13.56 2.31 12.29
C ASP A 71 -14.44 3.26 13.12
N LYS A 72 -14.08 4.54 13.02
CA LYS A 72 -14.88 5.66 13.48
C LYS A 72 -15.74 6.02 12.27
N ASP A 73 -16.95 5.50 12.23
CA ASP A 73 -17.99 6.03 11.34
C ASP A 73 -18.00 7.57 11.40
#